data_AF-A0A958VC87-F1
#
_entry.id   AF-A0A958VC87-F1
#
_cell.length_a   1.000
_cell.length_b   1.000
_cell.length_c   1.000
_cell.angle_alpha   90.00
_cell.angle_beta   90.00
_cell.angle_gamma   90.00
#
_symmetry.space_group_name_H-M   'P 1'
#
loop_
_entity.id
_entity.type
_entity.pdbx_description
1 polymer ?
#
loop_
_entity_poly.entity_id
_entity_poly.type
_entity_poly.pdbx_seq_one_letter_code
_entity_poly.pdbx_strand_id
1 'polypeptide(L)'
;MKLLLIVFTLLFSIFSFSQRGKHGDYTVSGTGEVLNAYTYLTSNAVVGNTSITVNNATLNNSFFASNLEPGDLLFLHQLQGVGMNVSTWYVLNWGVDY
;
A
#
# COMPACT_ATOMS: atom_id res chain seq x y z
N MET A 1 35.29 -24.68 -5.53
CA MET A 1 34.70 -23.67 -4.61
C MET A 1 33.95 -22.56 -5.36
N LYS A 2 34.53 -21.95 -6.41
CA LYS A 2 33.85 -20.89 -7.21
C LYS A 2 32.55 -21.34 -7.89
N LEU A 3 32.51 -22.56 -8.46
CA LEU A 3 31.30 -23.11 -9.10
C LEU A 3 30.15 -23.32 -8.09
N LEU A 4 30.47 -23.83 -6.89
CA LEU A 4 29.49 -24.03 -5.82
C LEU A 4 28.89 -22.68 -5.36
N LEU A 5 29.73 -21.65 -5.25
CA LEU A 5 29.28 -20.31 -4.87
C LEU A 5 28.33 -19.73 -5.91
N ILE A 6 28.65 -19.85 -7.21
CA ILE A 6 27.81 -19.36 -8.32
C ILE A 6 26.46 -20.08 -8.32
N VAL A 7 26.44 -21.41 -8.18
CA VAL A 7 25.20 -22.20 -8.10
C VAL A 7 24.37 -21.80 -6.88
N PHE A 8 25.00 -21.56 -5.73
CA PHE A 8 24.32 -21.09 -4.53
C PHE A 8 23.70 -19.69 -4.69
N THR A 9 24.41 -18.77 -5.35
CA THR A 9 23.87 -17.43 -5.64
C THR A 9 22.71 -17.47 -6.64
N LEU A 10 22.79 -18.34 -7.65
CA LEU A 10 21.72 -18.53 -8.64
C LEU A 10 20.46 -19.15 -7.99
N LEU A 11 20.64 -20.13 -7.12
CA LEU A 11 19.56 -20.73 -6.34
C LEU A 11 18.90 -19.70 -5.41
N PHE A 12 19.65 -18.80 -4.78
CA PHE A 12 19.06 -17.76 -3.94
C PHE A 12 18.21 -16.74 -4.73
N SER A 13 18.59 -16.46 -5.98
CA SER A 13 17.84 -15.53 -6.85
C SER A 13 16.46 -16.07 -7.24
N ILE A 14 16.27 -17.39 -7.31
CA ILE A 14 14.96 -18.01 -7.63
C ILE A 14 14.05 -18.18 -6.40
N PHE A 15 14.60 -18.10 -5.18
CA PHE A 15 13.83 -18.15 -3.91
C PHE A 15 13.64 -16.78 -3.27
N SER A 16 13.90 -15.69 -4.01
CA SER A 16 13.72 -14.33 -3.50
C SER A 16 12.25 -13.93 -3.55
N PHE A 17 11.58 -14.01 -2.41
CA PHE A 17 10.21 -13.56 -2.23
C PHE A 17 10.17 -12.05 -1.97
N SER A 18 9.32 -11.32 -2.70
CA SER A 18 9.10 -9.87 -2.57
C SER A 18 10.25 -8.98 -3.04
N GLN A 19 10.33 -8.79 -4.36
CA GLN A 19 11.18 -7.78 -4.98
C GLN A 19 10.36 -6.69 -5.68
N ARG A 20 10.82 -5.46 -5.53
CA ARG A 20 10.32 -4.32 -6.31
C ARG A 20 10.48 -4.65 -7.80
N GLY A 21 9.40 -4.49 -8.57
CA GLY A 21 9.42 -4.73 -10.02
C GLY A 21 9.15 -6.17 -10.46
N LYS A 22 8.59 -7.05 -9.59
CA LYS A 22 8.24 -8.43 -10.00
C LYS A 22 7.30 -8.51 -11.21
N HIS A 23 6.49 -7.47 -11.43
CA HIS A 23 5.54 -7.38 -12.54
C HIS A 23 6.13 -6.67 -13.79
N GLY A 24 7.42 -6.31 -13.77
CA GLY A 24 8.06 -5.56 -14.84
C GLY A 24 7.57 -4.12 -14.96
N ASP A 25 8.00 -3.47 -16.04
CA ASP A 25 7.55 -2.12 -16.38
C ASP A 25 6.13 -2.16 -16.94
N TYR A 26 5.30 -1.19 -16.55
CA TYR A 26 3.94 -1.04 -17.04
C TYR A 26 3.75 0.35 -17.66
N THR A 27 3.21 0.37 -18.88
CA THR A 27 2.85 1.61 -19.58
C THR A 27 1.36 1.87 -19.41
N VAL A 28 1.02 2.95 -18.70
CA VAL A 28 -0.36 3.43 -18.57
C VAL A 28 -0.81 4.00 -19.92
N SER A 29 -1.90 3.44 -20.45
CA SER A 29 -2.36 3.74 -21.82
C SER A 29 -3.62 4.59 -21.87
N GLY A 30 -4.47 4.49 -20.84
CA GLY A 30 -5.70 5.26 -20.68
C GLY A 30 -5.65 6.29 -19.55
N THR A 31 -6.47 7.33 -19.66
CA THR A 31 -6.72 8.27 -18.57
C THR A 31 -7.60 7.63 -17.50
N GLY A 32 -7.20 7.73 -16.23
CA GLY A 32 -8.00 7.27 -15.09
C GLY A 32 -7.78 5.81 -14.67
N GLU A 33 -6.74 5.14 -15.19
CA GLU A 33 -6.38 3.80 -14.73
C GLU A 33 -5.92 3.82 -13.27
N VAL A 34 -6.56 3.01 -12.42
CA VAL A 34 -6.18 2.79 -11.02
C VAL A 34 -5.49 1.44 -10.91
N LEU A 35 -4.17 1.45 -10.74
CA LEU A 35 -3.36 0.23 -10.69
C LEU A 35 -3.30 -0.41 -9.31
N ASN A 36 -3.36 0.40 -8.25
CA ASN A 36 -3.30 -0.10 -6.88
C ASN A 36 -4.62 -0.79 -6.49
N ALA A 37 -4.52 -1.92 -5.78
CA ALA A 37 -5.64 -2.56 -5.12
C ALA A 37 -5.63 -2.21 -3.62
N TYR A 38 -6.81 -1.98 -3.04
CA TYR A 38 -6.94 -1.47 -1.67
C TYR A 38 -7.85 -2.37 -0.83
N THR A 39 -7.51 -2.50 0.44
CA THR A 39 -8.35 -3.09 1.49
C THR A 39 -8.06 -2.34 2.79
N TYR A 40 -8.95 -2.45 3.77
CA TYR A 40 -8.77 -1.82 5.07
C TYR A 40 -8.55 -2.88 6.15
N LEU A 41 -7.81 -2.47 7.18
CA LEU A 41 -7.62 -3.26 8.38
C LEU A 41 -8.92 -3.34 9.18
N THR A 42 -9.32 -4.53 9.59
CA THR A 42 -10.50 -4.72 10.47
C THR A 42 -10.16 -4.60 11.96
N SER A 43 -8.87 -4.55 12.28
CA SER A 43 -8.34 -4.33 13.63
C SER A 43 -7.03 -3.55 13.55
N ASN A 44 -6.67 -2.84 14.63
CA ASN A 44 -5.42 -2.08 14.66
C ASN A 44 -4.21 -3.01 14.52
N ALA A 45 -3.29 -2.67 13.62
CA ALA A 45 -1.99 -3.33 13.54
C ALA A 45 -1.10 -2.80 14.69
N VAL A 46 -0.74 -3.69 15.62
CA VAL A 46 0.09 -3.34 16.79
C VAL A 46 1.56 -3.62 16.46
N VAL A 47 2.47 -2.88 17.09
CA VAL A 47 3.92 -3.10 16.97
C VAL A 47 4.26 -4.55 17.35
N GLY A 48 5.03 -5.22 16.50
CA GLY A 48 5.43 -6.61 16.70
C GLY A 48 4.48 -7.64 16.09
N ASN A 49 3.33 -7.23 15.54
CA ASN A 49 2.49 -8.12 14.76
C ASN A 49 3.23 -8.62 13.52
N THR A 50 3.22 -9.93 13.30
CA THR A 50 3.69 -10.57 12.06
C THR A 50 2.55 -10.86 11.08
N SER A 51 1.32 -10.53 11.46
CA SER A 51 0.11 -10.67 10.64
C SER A 51 -0.86 -9.51 10.89
N ILE A 52 -1.68 -9.24 9.88
CA ILE A 52 -2.74 -8.23 9.93
C ILE A 52 -4.06 -8.86 9.52
N THR A 53 -5.17 -8.34 10.04
CA THR A 53 -6.52 -8.75 9.62
C THR A 53 -7.11 -7.67 8.73
N VAL A 54 -7.55 -8.08 7.54
CA VAL A 54 -8.12 -7.20 6.51
C VAL A 54 -9.54 -7.65 6.17
N ASN A 55 -10.35 -6.73 5.64
CA ASN A 55 -11.71 -7.05 5.21
C ASN A 55 -11.72 -8.04 4.04
N ASN A 56 -10.78 -7.90 3.10
CA ASN A 56 -10.60 -8.82 1.98
C ASN A 56 -9.11 -8.88 1.59
N ALA A 57 -8.57 -10.09 1.46
CA ALA A 57 -7.21 -10.35 0.99
C ALA A 57 -7.12 -10.61 -0.52
N THR A 58 -8.26 -10.59 -1.23
CA THR A 58 -8.34 -10.69 -2.69
C THR A 58 -8.00 -9.35 -3.33
N LEU A 59 -6.76 -8.88 -3.16
CA LEU A 59 -6.23 -7.63 -3.71
C LEU A 59 -5.87 -7.75 -5.20
N ASN A 60 -6.80 -8.27 -6.01
CA ASN A 60 -6.67 -8.36 -7.45
C ASN A 60 -7.44 -7.21 -8.13
N ASN A 61 -7.06 -6.85 -9.36
CA ASN A 61 -7.78 -5.90 -10.20
C ASN A 61 -7.36 -6.10 -11.68
N SER A 62 -7.65 -5.14 -12.55
CA SER A 62 -7.26 -5.23 -13.97
C SER A 62 -5.75 -5.31 -14.21
N PHE A 63 -4.93 -4.91 -13.22
CA PHE A 63 -3.47 -4.95 -13.28
C PHE A 63 -2.92 -6.18 -12.54
N PHE A 64 -3.37 -6.43 -11.31
CA PHE A 64 -3.01 -7.62 -10.53
C PHE A 64 -3.91 -8.80 -10.92
N ALA A 65 -3.42 -9.66 -11.82
CA ALA A 65 -4.19 -10.77 -12.39
C ALA A 65 -4.42 -11.95 -11.42
N SER A 66 -3.65 -12.06 -10.34
CA SER A 66 -3.83 -13.06 -9.29
C SER A 66 -4.07 -12.41 -7.93
N ASN A 67 -4.59 -13.21 -7.00
CA ASN A 67 -4.73 -12.81 -5.60
C ASN A 67 -3.35 -12.64 -4.95
N LEU A 68 -3.33 -12.11 -3.71
CA LEU A 68 -2.08 -12.03 -2.94
C LEU A 68 -1.40 -13.39 -2.82
N GLU A 69 -0.12 -13.39 -3.12
CA GLU A 69 0.75 -14.55 -3.03
C GLU A 69 1.91 -14.28 -2.05
N PRO A 70 2.49 -15.33 -1.46
CA PRO A 70 3.71 -15.18 -0.68
C PRO A 70 4.79 -14.44 -1.47
N GLY A 71 5.33 -13.38 -0.89
CA GLY A 71 6.29 -12.52 -1.57
C GLY A 71 5.68 -11.33 -2.32
N ASP A 72 4.45 -10.94 -2.00
CA ASP A 72 3.96 -9.61 -2.37
C ASP A 72 4.43 -8.52 -1.40
N LEU A 73 4.69 -7.32 -1.94
CA LEU A 73 4.99 -6.13 -1.15
C LEU A 73 3.68 -5.38 -0.88
N LEU A 74 3.36 -5.21 0.40
CA LEU A 74 2.18 -4.48 0.86
C LEU A 74 2.59 -3.14 1.44
N PHE A 75 1.88 -2.07 1.06
CA PHE A 75 2.05 -0.76 1.66
C PHE A 75 0.91 -0.47 2.65
N LEU A 76 1.23 -0.53 3.93
CA LEU A 76 0.32 -0.15 5.00
C LEU A 76 0.47 1.35 5.24
N HIS A 77 -0.62 2.09 5.14
CA HIS A 77 -0.62 3.53 5.39
C HIS A 77 -1.74 3.91 6.36
N GLN A 78 -1.42 4.81 7.27
CA GLN A 78 -2.40 5.44 8.13
C GLN A 78 -2.68 6.84 7.59
N LEU A 79 -3.94 7.10 7.24
CA LEU A 79 -4.37 8.43 6.84
C LEU A 79 -4.43 9.31 8.10
N GLN A 80 -3.62 10.36 8.15
CA GLN A 80 -3.72 11.36 9.21
C GLN A 80 -4.88 12.30 8.87
N GLY A 81 -5.99 12.14 9.57
CA GLY A 81 -7.08 13.12 9.54
C GLY A 81 -6.68 14.41 10.27
N VAL A 82 -7.17 15.56 9.79
CA VAL A 82 -7.10 16.83 10.52
C VAL A 82 -8.47 17.15 11.10
N GLY A 83 -8.52 17.41 12.41
CA GLY A 83 -9.72 17.95 13.05
C GLY A 83 -9.83 19.43 12.70
N MET A 84 -10.83 19.80 11.89
CA MET A 84 -11.11 21.20 11.59
C MET A 84 -12.16 21.74 12.56
N ASN A 85 -11.80 22.77 13.32
CA ASN A 85 -12.79 23.55 14.05
C ASN A 85 -13.40 24.58 13.08
N VAL A 86 -14.68 24.42 12.76
CA VAL A 86 -15.44 25.45 12.05
C VAL A 86 -16.01 26.40 13.08
N SER A 87 -15.46 27.62 13.13
CA SER A 87 -16.10 28.73 13.83
C SER A 87 -17.34 29.15 13.05
N THR A 88 -18.52 28.83 13.57
CA THR A 88 -19.81 29.28 13.03
C THR A 88 -20.23 30.65 13.53
N TRP A 89 -19.40 31.31 14.35
CA TRP A 89 -19.63 32.70 14.74
C TRP A 89 -19.62 33.56 13.48
N TYR A 90 -20.73 34.24 13.22
CA TYR A 90 -20.77 35.30 12.23
C TYR A 90 -19.73 36.35 12.64
N VAL A 91 -18.81 36.72 11.75
CA VAL A 91 -18.18 38.03 11.84
C VAL A 91 -19.14 38.95 11.11
N LEU A 92 -20.04 39.60 11.84
CA LEU A 92 -20.87 40.67 11.30
C LEU A 92 -19.94 41.86 11.04
N ASN A 93 -19.25 41.81 9.90
CA ASN A 93 -18.42 42.88 9.38
C ASN A 93 -17.23 43.27 10.28
N TRP A 94 -16.06 43.52 9.69
CA TRP A 94 -14.94 44.03 10.46
C TRP A 94 -15.26 45.48 10.87
N GLY A 95 -15.36 45.76 12.18
CA GLY A 95 -15.48 47.12 12.71
C GLY A 95 -16.81 47.53 13.33
N VAL A 96 -17.58 46.62 13.95
CA VAL A 96 -18.69 47.02 14.83
C VAL A 96 -18.54 46.33 16.19
N ASP A 97 -18.13 47.12 17.18
CA ASP A 97 -18.17 46.75 18.60
C ASP A 97 -19.61 46.92 19.13
N TYR A 98 -20.07 45.96 19.92
CA TYR A 98 -21.10 46.16 20.94
C TYR A 98 -20.49 45.90 22.32
#